data_AF-A0A7V1DSH7-F1
#
_entry.id   AF-A0A7V1DSH7-F1
#
_cell.length_a   1.000
_cell.length_b   1.000
_cell.length_c   1.000
_cell.angle_alpha   90.00
_cell.angle_beta   90.00
_cell.angle_gamma   90.00
#
_symmetry.space_group_name_H-M   'P 1'
#
loop_
_entity.id
_entity.type
_entity.pdbx_description
1 polymer ?
#
loop_
_entity_poly.entity_id
_entity_poly.type
_entity_poly.pdbx_seq_one_letter_code
_entity_poly.pdbx_strand_id
1 'polypeptide(L)' 'MYIRGGFNVYPMEVESVLLQHPKVARAAVLGVPDARFGEIGWAFVVPHDPADPP' A
#
# COMPACT_ATOMS: atom_id res chain seq x y z
N MET A 1 -10.83 2.89 2.67
CA MET A 1 -10.38 4.27 2.91
C MET A 1 -9.87 4.35 4.34
N TYR A 2 -8.76 5.05 4.58
CA TYR A 2 -8.24 5.33 5.92
C TYR A 2 -7.78 6.80 6.00
N ILE A 3 -7.65 7.35 7.20
CA ILE A 3 -7.32 8.76 7.43
C ILE A 3 -5.89 8.87 7.97
N ARG A 4 -4.98 9.38 7.14
CA ARG A 4 -3.60 9.66 7.55
C ARG A 4 -3.46 11.13 7.90
N GLY A 5 -3.35 11.47 9.17
CA GLY A 5 -3.04 12.84 9.62
C GLY A 5 -4.02 13.90 9.07
N GLY A 6 -5.30 13.53 8.95
CA GLY A 6 -6.35 14.41 8.41
C GLY A 6 -6.59 14.31 6.91
N PHE A 7 -5.84 13.48 6.18
CA PHE A 7 -6.03 13.26 4.74
C PHE A 7 -6.68 11.90 4.47
N ASN A 8 -7.70 11.91 3.61
CA ASN A 8 -8.31 10.68 3.11
C ASN A 8 -7.36 9.99 2.14
N VAL A 9 -7.09 8.71 2.36
CA VAL A 9 -6.35 7.88 1.44
C VAL A 9 -7.23 6.74 0.95
N TYR A 10 -7.34 6.59 -0.36
CA TYR A 10 -8.02 5.47 -0.99
C TYR A 10 -7.01 4.38 -1.35
N PRO A 11 -7.06 3.20 -0.70
CA PRO A 11 -6.12 2.11 -0.96
C PRO A 11 -5.95 1.77 -2.43
N MET A 12 -7.05 1.78 -3.21
CA MET A 12 -7.03 1.47 -4.64
C MET A 12 -6.13 2.41 -5.45
N GLU A 13 -6.02 3.69 -5.09
CA GLU A 13 -5.11 4.63 -5.76
C GLU A 13 -3.65 4.26 -5.48
N VAL A 14 -3.34 3.91 -4.22
CA VAL A 14 -2.00 3.47 -3.80
C VAL A 14 -1.64 2.14 -4.47
N GLU A 15 -2.57 1.18 -4.47
CA GLU A 15 -2.43 -0.12 -5.15
C GLU A 15 -2.18 0.07 -6.64
N SER A 16 -2.91 0.98 -7.30
CA SER A 16 -2.74 1.28 -8.72
C SER A 16 -1.35 1.82 -9.03
N VAL A 17 -0.79 2.66 -8.16
CA VAL A 17 0.60 3.14 -8.28
C VAL A 17 1.60 2.01 -8.04
N LEU A 18 1.38 1.18 -7.01
CA LEU A 18 2.25 0.02 -6.73
C LEU A 18 2.30 -0.96 -7.90
N LEU A 19 1.16 -1.20 -8.55
CA LEU A 19 1.03 -2.08 -9.72
C LEU A 19 1.74 -1.53 -10.98
N GLN A 20 2.17 -0.27 -11.00
CA GLN A 20 3.01 0.26 -12.08
C GLN A 20 4.48 -0.15 -11.95
N HIS A 21 4.91 -0.66 -10.78
CA HIS A 21 6.27 -1.09 -10.57
C HIS A 21 6.54 -2.44 -11.26
N PRO A 22 7.60 -2.58 -12.09
CA PRO A 22 7.80 -3.76 -12.95
C PRO A 22 8.05 -5.07 -12.18
N LYS A 23 8.36 -5.00 -10.89
CA LYS A 23 8.54 -6.17 -10.02
C LYS A 23 7.28 -6.57 -9.23
N VAL A 24 6.19 -5.79 -9.29
CA VAL A 24 4.99 -6.01 -8.47
C VAL A 24 3.90 -6.71 -9.29
N ALA A 25 3.59 -7.96 -8.94
CA ALA A 25 2.50 -8.71 -9.58
C ALA A 25 1.13 -8.37 -9.00
N ARG A 26 1.04 -8.19 -7.68
CA ARG A 26 -0.19 -7.83 -6.96
C ARG A 26 0.14 -6.96 -5.76
N ALA A 27 -0.77 -6.07 -5.40
CA ALA A 27 -0.69 -5.27 -4.19
C ALA A 27 -2.06 -5.19 -3.50
N ALA A 28 -2.05 -5.15 -2.17
CA ALA A 28 -3.21 -4.82 -1.35
C ALA A 28 -2.78 -3.85 -0.25
N VAL A 29 -3.53 -2.76 -0.05
CA VAL A 29 -3.20 -1.73 0.93
C VAL A 29 -4.31 -1.65 1.99
N LEU A 30 -3.91 -1.70 3.26
CA LEU A 30 -4.84 -1.58 4.38
C LEU A 30 -4.41 -0.43 5.30
N GLY A 31 -5.39 0.29 5.83
CA GLY A 31 -5.17 1.23 6.92
C GLY A 31 -4.93 0.45 8.23
N VAL A 32 -3.94 0.86 9.00
CA VAL A 32 -3.68 0.33 10.34
C VAL A 32 -3.48 1.48 11.34
N PRO A 33 -3.76 1.29 12.64
CA PRO A 33 -3.55 2.31 13.65
C PRO A 33 -2.09 2.78 13.73
N ASP A 34 -1.90 4.07 13.93
CA ASP A 34 -0.61 4.72 14.09
C ASP A 34 -0.64 5.81 15.17
N ALA A 35 0.38 5.85 16.02
CA ALA A 35 0.43 6.75 17.18
C ALA A 35 0.57 8.24 16.81
N ARG A 36 1.09 8.56 15.62
CA ARG A 36 1.34 9.94 15.18
C ARG A 36 0.26 10.45 14.22
N PHE A 37 -0.18 9.60 13.31
CA PHE A 37 -1.08 10.00 12.21
C PHE A 37 -2.52 9.49 12.38
N GLY A 38 -2.82 8.76 13.45
CA GLY A 38 -4.10 8.08 13.63
C GLY A 38 -4.12 6.77 12.87
N GLU A 39 -3.99 6.84 11.53
CA GLU A 39 -3.84 5.66 10.67
C GLU A 39 -2.71 5.85 9.64
N ILE A 40 -2.08 4.74 9.23
CA ILE A 40 -1.14 4.65 8.11
C ILE A 40 -1.49 3.48 7.19
N GLY A 41 -1.04 3.54 5.94
CA GLY A 41 -1.21 2.43 5.00
C GLY A 41 -0.09 1.40 5.14
N TRP A 42 -0.45 0.12 5.22
CA TRP A 42 0.45 -1.01 5.05
C TRP A 42 0.17 -1.67 3.70
N ALA A 43 1.21 -1.86 2.91
CA ALA A 43 1.13 -2.50 1.61
C ALA A 43 1.63 -3.96 1.69
N PHE A 44 0.81 -4.88 1.25
CA PHE A 44 1.16 -6.29 1.05
C PHE A 44 1.37 -6.50 -0.44
N VAL A 45 2.58 -6.94 -0.79
CA VAL A 45 3.04 -7.01 -2.18
C VAL A 45 3.38 -8.45 -2.53
N VAL A 46 2.92 -8.91 -3.70
CA VAL A 46 3.36 -10.16 -4.31
C VAL A 46 4.29 -9.79 -5.47
N PRO A 47 5.56 -10.21 -5.46
CA PRO A 47 6.47 -9.95 -6.56
C PRO A 47 6.15 -10.81 -7.78
N HIS A 48 6.60 -10.38 -8.96
CA HIS A 48 6.56 -11.21 -10.17
C HIS A 48 7.49 -12.42 -10.07
N ASP A 49 8.68 -12.21 -9.52
CA ASP A 49 9.63 -13.27 -9.19
C ASP A 49 9.79 -13.36 -7.66
N PRO A 50 9.36 -14.45 -7.02
CA PRO A 50 9.57 -14.67 -5.58
C PRO A 50 11.05 -14.63 -5.16
N ALA A 51 11.99 -14.85 -6.07
CA ALA A 51 13.43 -14.80 -5.80
C ALA A 51 14.03 -13.38 -5.93
N ASP A 52 13.31 -12.43 -6.53
CA ASP A 52 13.75 -11.03 -6.72
C ASP A 52 12.61 -10.04 -6.37
N PRO A 53 12.31 -9.84 -5.07
CA PRO A 53 11.29 -8.89 -4.65
C PRO A 53 11.70 -7.42 -4.90
N PRO A 54 10.72 -6.49 -4.98
CA PRO A 54 10.96 -5.04 -5.05
C PRO A 54 11.61 -4.47 -3.78
#